data_AF-A0A2D0A6A3-F1
#
_entry.id   AF-A0A2D0A6A3-F1
#
_cell.length_a   1.000
_cell.length_b   1.000
_cell.length_c   1.000
_cell.angle_alpha   90.00
_cell.angle_beta   90.00
_cell.angle_gamma   90.00
#
_symmetry.space_group_name_H-M   'P 1'
#
loop_
_entity.id
_entity.type
_entity.pdbx_description
1 polymer ?
#
loop_
_entity_poly.entity_id
_entity_poly.type
_entity_poly.pdbx_seq_one_letter_code
_entity_poly.pdbx_strand_id
1 'polypeptide(L)'
;MKTKLILILILPIIYVIMTSSSGGSTPSWEREYVSFPMMNIEINSTMKEHDRQKEMRKNQLANATVETANRTQWNGFKDKVTKIQDRLRIVSFAIQAIPTGIAVNREITKIIQNQTAIVNEIETASLSIIAVLPSQVQFVDDLQIVTRLIIGIVASYGAMNQMEKSERKILLDYALGEVKTLSRNSTHMLLKIRDIKAKVLRNKRAFQYYVSRDKQVVENIMNQIKSF
;
A
#
# COMPACT_ATOMS: atom_id res chain seq x y z
N MET A 1 -20.32 -97.48 -32.71
CA MET A 1 -19.79 -96.76 -31.52
C MET A 1 -18.37 -96.20 -31.73
N LYS A 2 -18.02 -95.61 -32.89
CA LYS A 2 -16.65 -95.11 -33.17
C LYS A 2 -16.53 -93.58 -33.27
N THR A 3 -17.65 -92.85 -33.34
CA THR A 3 -17.68 -91.38 -33.40
C THR A 3 -17.63 -90.68 -32.03
N LYS A 4 -18.01 -91.37 -30.94
CA LYS A 4 -17.95 -90.79 -29.58
C LYS A 4 -16.54 -90.74 -28.97
N LEU A 5 -15.58 -91.52 -29.49
CA LEU A 5 -14.20 -91.53 -28.97
C LEU A 5 -13.36 -90.35 -29.46
N ILE A 6 -13.63 -89.84 -30.67
CA ILE A 6 -12.89 -88.70 -31.25
C ILE A 6 -13.25 -87.39 -30.53
N LEU A 7 -14.51 -87.24 -30.08
CA LEU A 7 -14.97 -86.04 -29.37
C LEU A 7 -14.33 -85.90 -27.97
N ILE A 8 -14.01 -87.02 -27.32
CA ILE A 8 -13.40 -87.04 -25.97
C ILE A 8 -11.93 -86.60 -26.01
N LEU A 9 -11.25 -86.75 -27.16
CA LEU A 9 -9.84 -86.42 -27.31
C LEU A 9 -9.59 -84.95 -27.70
N ILE A 10 -10.61 -84.28 -28.27
CA ILE A 10 -10.54 -82.86 -28.67
C ILE A 10 -10.81 -81.88 -27.51
N LEU A 11 -11.65 -82.26 -26.55
CA LEU A 11 -11.99 -81.44 -25.39
C LEU A 11 -10.80 -81.01 -24.52
N PRO A 12 -9.81 -81.87 -24.18
CA PRO A 12 -8.67 -81.44 -23.37
C PRO A 12 -7.70 -80.53 -24.14
N ILE A 13 -7.59 -80.66 -25.45
CA ILE A 13 -6.71 -79.82 -26.28
C ILE A 13 -7.25 -78.39 -26.36
N ILE A 14 -8.57 -78.22 -26.49
CA ILE A 14 -9.22 -76.90 -26.47
C ILE A 14 -9.09 -76.25 -25.08
N TYR A 15 -9.14 -77.05 -24.00
CA TYR A 15 -8.96 -76.54 -22.64
C TYR A 15 -7.53 -76.04 -22.37
N VAL A 16 -6.50 -76.70 -22.92
CA VAL A 16 -5.10 -76.26 -22.80
C VAL A 16 -4.85 -74.98 -23.60
N ILE A 17 -5.44 -74.84 -24.80
CA ILE A 17 -5.29 -73.64 -25.64
C ILE A 17 -6.02 -72.43 -25.03
N MET A 18 -7.15 -72.64 -24.35
CA MET A 18 -7.88 -71.57 -23.66
C MET A 18 -7.24 -71.12 -22.34
N THR A 19 -6.36 -71.94 -21.74
CA THR A 19 -5.70 -71.63 -20.46
C THR A 19 -4.26 -71.14 -20.60
N SER A 20 -3.66 -71.23 -21.80
CA SER A 20 -2.29 -70.78 -22.07
C SER A 20 -2.14 -69.28 -22.40
N SER A 21 -3.17 -68.47 -22.15
CA SER A 21 -3.06 -67.01 -22.13
C SER A 21 -2.53 -66.53 -20.77
N SER A 22 -1.36 -67.01 -20.35
CA SER A 22 -0.58 -66.35 -19.31
C SER A 22 0.16 -65.16 -19.92
N GLY A 23 -0.61 -64.18 -20.41
CA GLY A 23 -0.11 -62.83 -20.59
C GLY A 23 0.21 -62.30 -19.21
N GLY A 24 1.49 -62.37 -18.83
CA GLY A 24 1.97 -61.79 -17.58
C GLY A 24 1.62 -60.31 -17.57
N SER A 25 0.63 -59.96 -16.76
CA SER A 25 0.42 -58.60 -16.31
C SER A 25 1.65 -58.23 -15.49
N THR A 26 2.63 -57.55 -16.12
CA THR A 26 3.63 -56.82 -15.35
C THR A 26 2.87 -55.81 -14.49
N PRO A 27 2.98 -55.86 -13.16
CA PRO A 27 2.33 -54.89 -12.30
C PRO A 27 2.76 -53.46 -12.67
N SER A 28 1.86 -52.49 -12.57
CA SER A 28 2.11 -51.09 -12.96
C SER A 28 3.25 -50.41 -12.18
N TRP A 29 3.86 -51.08 -11.19
CA TRP A 29 4.94 -50.58 -10.35
C TRP A 29 6.35 -51.02 -10.80
N GLU A 30 6.49 -51.84 -11.85
CA GLU A 30 7.80 -52.39 -12.28
C GLU A 30 8.53 -51.56 -13.36
N ARG A 31 7.96 -50.42 -13.78
CA ARG A 31 8.65 -49.46 -14.68
C ARG A 31 8.73 -48.07 -14.08
N GLU A 32 9.36 -47.95 -12.93
CA GLU A 32 9.82 -46.66 -12.42
C GLU A 32 11.34 -46.68 -12.34
N TYR A 33 11.98 -46.55 -13.50
CA TYR A 33 13.42 -46.31 -13.58
C TYR A 33 13.69 -44.89 -13.09
N VAL A 34 13.81 -44.71 -11.78
CA VAL A 34 14.41 -43.50 -11.23
C VAL A 34 15.89 -43.54 -11.62
N SER A 35 16.23 -42.98 -12.78
CA SER A 35 17.61 -42.92 -13.21
C SER A 35 18.41 -42.07 -12.22
N PHE A 36 19.59 -42.53 -11.79
CA PHE A 36 20.48 -41.76 -10.91
C PHE A 36 20.72 -40.30 -11.41
N PRO A 37 20.84 -40.05 -12.73
CA PRO A 37 20.89 -38.69 -13.25
C PRO A 37 19.62 -37.86 -12.99
N MET A 38 18.43 -38.46 -13.16
CA MET A 38 17.16 -37.78 -12.88
C MET A 38 17.03 -37.46 -11.39
N MET A 39 17.39 -38.41 -10.52
CA MET A 39 17.36 -38.22 -9.07
C MET A 39 18.31 -37.09 -8.64
N ASN A 40 19.51 -37.02 -9.23
CA ASN A 40 20.45 -35.94 -8.99
C ASN A 40 19.92 -34.58 -9.48
N ILE A 41 19.20 -34.54 -10.61
CA ILE A 41 18.54 -33.32 -11.10
C ILE A 41 17.45 -32.88 -10.13
N GLU A 42 16.62 -33.80 -9.65
CA GLU A 42 15.53 -33.49 -8.69
C GLU A 42 16.05 -33.09 -7.31
N ILE A 43 17.13 -33.71 -6.84
CA ILE A 43 17.80 -33.30 -5.60
C ILE A 43 18.36 -31.88 -5.77
N ASN A 44 19.01 -31.58 -6.90
CA ASN A 44 19.58 -30.26 -7.16
C ASN A 44 18.49 -29.19 -7.37
N SER A 45 17.37 -29.53 -8.03
CA SER A 45 16.20 -28.66 -8.18
C SER A 45 15.58 -28.35 -6.81
N THR A 46 15.42 -29.37 -5.97
CA THR A 46 14.88 -29.26 -4.60
C THR A 46 15.78 -28.44 -3.69
N MET A 47 17.11 -28.62 -3.76
CA MET A 47 18.06 -27.79 -3.00
C MET A 47 17.98 -26.32 -3.41
N LYS A 48 17.94 -26.02 -4.72
CA LYS A 48 17.78 -24.65 -5.22
C LYS A 48 16.43 -24.04 -4.84
N GLU A 49 15.37 -24.84 -4.87
CA GLU A 49 14.04 -24.40 -4.47
C GLU A 49 13.97 -24.11 -2.96
N HIS A 50 14.60 -24.93 -2.13
CA HIS A 50 14.72 -24.69 -0.70
C HIS A 50 15.44 -23.36 -0.40
N ASP A 51 16.55 -23.08 -1.08
CA ASP A 51 17.27 -21.81 -0.94
C ASP A 51 16.42 -20.62 -1.39
N ARG A 52 15.68 -20.75 -2.51
CA ARG A 52 14.70 -19.74 -2.95
C ARG A 52 13.59 -19.52 -1.94
N GLN A 53 13.05 -20.58 -1.34
CA GLN A 53 12.04 -20.46 -0.29
C GLN A 53 12.59 -19.77 0.95
N LYS A 54 13.85 -20.04 1.33
CA LYS A 54 14.50 -19.37 2.45
C LYS A 54 14.67 -17.87 2.19
N GLU A 55 15.09 -17.50 0.98
CA GLU A 55 15.18 -16.10 0.56
C GLU A 55 13.79 -15.43 0.49
N MET A 56 12.80 -16.13 -0.06
CA MET A 56 11.42 -15.64 -0.16
C MET A 56 10.83 -15.38 1.22
N ARG A 57 11.00 -16.28 2.19
CA ARG A 57 10.55 -16.08 3.58
C ARG A 57 11.23 -14.88 4.23
N LYS A 58 12.53 -14.69 4.00
CA LYS A 58 13.27 -13.51 4.51
C LYS A 58 12.69 -12.22 3.93
N ASN A 59 12.43 -12.19 2.62
CA ASN A 59 11.86 -11.02 1.94
C ASN A 59 10.40 -10.77 2.38
N GLN A 60 9.60 -11.82 2.57
CA GLN A 60 8.24 -11.73 3.11
C GLN A 60 8.24 -11.16 4.53
N LEU A 61 9.13 -11.64 5.40
CA LEU A 61 9.25 -11.13 6.77
C LEU A 61 9.66 -9.65 6.79
N ALA A 62 10.61 -9.27 5.94
CA ALA A 62 11.02 -7.88 5.78
C ALA A 62 9.85 -7.01 5.28
N ASN A 63 9.12 -7.47 4.27
CA ASN A 63 7.97 -6.75 3.72
C ASN A 63 6.83 -6.62 4.75
N ALA A 64 6.50 -7.69 5.48
CA ALA A 64 5.47 -7.67 6.52
C ALA A 64 5.83 -6.69 7.67
N THR A 65 7.10 -6.62 8.02
CA THR A 65 7.59 -5.66 9.04
C THR A 65 7.42 -4.22 8.56
N VAL A 66 7.80 -3.93 7.31
CA VAL A 66 7.64 -2.61 6.70
C VAL A 66 6.16 -2.25 6.55
N GLU A 67 5.30 -3.19 6.16
CA GLU A 67 3.86 -2.98 6.04
C GLU A 67 3.23 -2.63 7.40
N THR A 68 3.61 -3.35 8.46
CA THR A 68 3.14 -3.08 9.83
C THR A 68 3.56 -1.68 10.30
N ALA A 69 4.80 -1.28 10.02
CA ALA A 69 5.29 0.06 10.34
C ALA A 69 4.52 1.14 9.55
N ASN A 70 4.32 0.94 8.25
CA ASN A 70 3.56 1.86 7.39
C ASN A 70 2.11 2.00 7.86
N ARG A 71 1.46 0.89 8.25
CA ARG A 71 0.10 0.90 8.79
C ARG A 71 0.02 1.68 10.10
N THR A 72 1.01 1.52 10.97
CA THR A 72 1.11 2.27 12.23
C THR A 72 1.25 3.77 11.97
N GLN A 73 2.11 4.16 11.03
CA GLN A 73 2.27 5.57 10.66
C GLN A 73 1.02 6.15 10.02
N TRP A 74 0.31 5.37 9.20
CA TRP A 74 -0.95 5.78 8.58
C TRP A 74 -2.05 6.02 9.62
N ASN A 75 -2.19 5.11 10.59
CA ASN A 75 -3.13 5.28 11.70
C ASN A 75 -2.80 6.54 12.51
N GLY A 76 -1.52 6.72 12.88
CA GLY A 76 -1.08 7.91 13.61
C GLY A 76 -1.26 9.21 12.83
N PHE A 77 -1.16 9.17 11.49
CA PHE A 77 -1.48 10.30 10.63
C PHE A 77 -2.99 10.59 10.63
N LYS A 78 -3.84 9.57 10.48
CA LYS A 78 -5.30 9.70 10.51
C LYS A 78 -5.78 10.30 11.83
N ASP A 79 -5.25 9.81 12.96
CA ASP A 79 -5.59 10.33 14.29
C ASP A 79 -5.26 11.83 14.43
N LYS A 80 -4.14 12.28 13.86
CA LYS A 80 -3.77 13.71 13.85
C LYS A 80 -4.70 14.53 12.98
N VAL A 81 -5.06 14.04 11.79
CA VAL A 81 -6.04 14.70 10.92
C VAL A 81 -7.39 14.85 11.61
N THR A 82 -7.88 13.80 12.29
CA THR A 82 -9.12 13.87 13.06
C THR A 82 -9.03 14.90 14.18
N LYS A 83 -7.94 14.92 14.97
CA LYS A 83 -7.72 15.95 16.00
C LYS A 83 -7.71 17.36 15.43
N ILE A 84 -7.14 17.56 14.24
CA ILE A 84 -7.15 18.85 13.54
C ILE A 84 -8.59 19.25 13.19
N GLN A 85 -9.35 18.35 12.58
CA GLN A 85 -10.74 18.61 12.20
C GLN A 85 -11.61 18.95 13.42
N ASP A 86 -11.49 18.20 14.52
CA ASP A 86 -12.24 18.45 15.74
C ASP A 86 -11.93 19.83 16.34
N ARG A 87 -10.66 20.21 16.39
CA ARG A 87 -10.24 21.52 16.90
C ARG A 87 -10.70 22.65 15.98
N LEU A 88 -10.58 22.50 14.66
CA LEU A 88 -11.08 23.50 13.72
C LEU A 88 -12.60 23.67 13.81
N ARG A 89 -13.34 22.59 14.11
CA ARG A 89 -14.78 22.67 14.36
C ARG A 89 -15.09 23.49 15.62
N ILE A 90 -14.37 23.26 16.72
CA ILE A 90 -14.51 24.06 17.96
C ILE A 90 -14.22 25.53 17.67
N VAL A 91 -13.12 25.80 16.95
CA VAL A 91 -12.73 27.16 16.57
C VAL A 91 -13.78 27.81 15.68
N SER A 92 -14.29 27.11 14.65
CA SER A 92 -15.34 27.62 13.76
C SER A 92 -16.61 27.98 14.52
N PHE A 93 -17.02 27.16 15.49
CA PHE A 93 -18.16 27.46 16.35
C PHE A 93 -17.92 28.69 17.23
N ALA A 94 -16.78 28.73 17.92
CA ALA A 94 -16.41 29.81 18.83
C ALA A 94 -16.42 31.18 18.12
N ILE A 95 -15.88 31.22 16.91
CA ILE A 95 -15.72 32.47 16.13
C ILE A 95 -17.02 33.08 15.65
N GLN A 96 -18.10 32.31 15.53
CA GLN A 96 -19.41 32.85 15.13
C GLN A 96 -19.91 33.94 16.08
N ALA A 97 -19.42 33.97 17.32
CA ALA A 97 -19.75 34.98 18.31
C ALA A 97 -18.99 36.32 18.13
N ILE A 98 -18.02 36.41 17.21
CA ILE A 98 -17.12 37.55 17.08
C ILE A 98 -17.29 38.25 15.71
N PRO A 99 -17.36 39.59 15.64
CA PRO A 99 -17.52 40.33 14.38
C PRO A 99 -16.48 40.04 13.30
N THR A 100 -15.23 39.74 13.66
CA THR A 100 -14.16 39.36 12.72
C THR A 100 -14.27 37.92 12.21
N GLY A 101 -15.32 37.20 12.59
CA GLY A 101 -15.41 35.78 12.38
C GLY A 101 -15.50 35.33 10.92
N ILE A 102 -16.00 36.17 10.03
CA ILE A 102 -16.04 35.87 8.59
C ILE A 102 -14.63 35.66 8.02
N ALA A 103 -13.70 36.55 8.35
CA ALA A 103 -12.33 36.46 7.84
C ALA A 103 -11.61 35.23 8.36
N VAL A 104 -11.79 34.92 9.64
CA VAL A 104 -11.17 33.75 10.27
C VAL A 104 -11.79 32.44 9.76
N ASN A 105 -13.12 32.40 9.57
CA ASN A 105 -13.81 31.23 9.06
C ASN A 105 -13.39 30.87 7.62
N ARG A 106 -13.07 31.87 6.79
CA ARG A 106 -12.48 31.64 5.46
C ARG A 106 -11.13 30.92 5.56
N GLU A 107 -10.27 31.32 6.48
CA GLU A 107 -8.96 30.66 6.67
C GLU A 107 -9.12 29.26 7.27
N ILE A 108 -10.06 29.05 8.19
CA ILE A 108 -10.39 27.71 8.71
C ILE A 108 -10.88 26.79 7.59
N THR A 109 -11.75 27.29 6.71
CA THR A 109 -12.27 26.51 5.58
C THR A 109 -11.12 26.10 4.65
N LYS A 110 -10.17 26.99 4.35
CA LYS A 110 -8.96 26.65 3.59
C LYS A 110 -8.14 25.57 4.28
N ILE A 111 -7.96 25.66 5.60
CA ILE A 111 -7.24 24.62 6.36
C ILE A 111 -7.95 23.28 6.18
N ILE A 112 -9.27 23.21 6.36
CA ILE A 112 -10.05 21.97 6.20
C ILE A 112 -9.88 21.40 4.78
N GLN A 113 -10.02 22.24 3.75
CA GLN A 113 -9.85 21.82 2.36
C GLN A 113 -8.45 21.28 2.08
N ASN A 114 -7.41 21.95 2.60
CA ASN A 114 -6.04 21.50 2.49
C ASN A 114 -5.84 20.16 3.21
N GLN A 115 -6.39 19.98 4.42
CA GLN A 115 -6.29 18.71 5.15
C GLN A 115 -6.95 17.56 4.40
N THR A 116 -8.13 17.78 3.78
CA THR A 116 -8.76 16.80 2.90
C THR A 116 -7.89 16.47 1.70
N ALA A 117 -7.31 17.48 1.05
CA ALA A 117 -6.41 17.27 -0.08
C ALA A 117 -5.15 16.49 0.33
N ILE A 118 -4.58 16.78 1.51
CA ILE A 118 -3.42 16.07 2.05
C ILE A 118 -3.73 14.58 2.24
N VAL A 119 -4.88 14.24 2.83
CA VAL A 119 -5.31 12.83 2.97
C VAL A 119 -5.39 12.15 1.62
N ASN A 120 -6.11 12.76 0.65
CA ASN A 120 -6.29 12.20 -0.68
C ASN A 120 -4.97 12.01 -1.44
N GLU A 121 -4.04 12.96 -1.33
CA GLU A 121 -2.74 12.88 -1.99
C GLU A 121 -1.88 11.75 -1.38
N ILE A 122 -1.94 11.59 -0.06
CA ILE A 122 -1.19 10.56 0.65
C ILE A 122 -1.72 9.15 0.35
N GLU A 123 -3.03 8.96 0.19
CA GLU A 123 -3.60 7.66 -0.21
C GLU A 123 -2.93 7.13 -1.50
N THR A 124 -2.64 8.03 -2.44
CA THR A 124 -1.96 7.68 -3.70
C THR A 124 -0.43 7.65 -3.61
N ALA A 125 0.16 8.16 -2.52
CA ALA A 125 1.60 8.34 -2.37
C ALA A 125 2.06 8.09 -0.92
N SER A 126 1.91 6.84 -0.46
CA SER A 126 2.19 6.40 0.93
C SER A 126 3.60 6.76 1.42
N LEU A 127 4.61 6.79 0.54
CA LEU A 127 5.98 7.20 0.88
C LEU A 127 6.07 8.66 1.38
N SER A 128 5.09 9.51 1.07
CA SER A 128 5.05 10.91 1.51
C SER A 128 4.70 11.06 3.00
N ILE A 129 4.15 10.01 3.63
CA ILE A 129 3.74 10.03 5.05
C ILE A 129 4.92 10.34 5.96
N ILE A 130 6.05 9.64 5.75
CA ILE A 130 7.26 9.77 6.59
C ILE A 130 7.77 11.21 6.59
N ALA A 131 7.75 11.87 5.44
CA ALA A 131 8.28 13.22 5.28
C ALA A 131 7.38 14.33 5.86
N VAL A 132 6.11 14.01 6.14
CA VAL A 132 5.07 14.98 6.50
C VAL A 132 4.53 14.76 7.89
N LEU A 133 4.69 13.55 8.45
CA LEU A 133 4.28 13.21 9.81
C LEU A 133 4.84 14.18 10.87
N PRO A 134 6.11 14.65 10.81
CA PRO A 134 6.61 15.66 11.74
C PRO A 134 5.91 17.01 11.59
N SER A 135 5.69 17.47 10.35
CA SER A 135 4.96 18.71 10.07
C SER A 135 3.53 18.65 10.59
N GLN A 136 2.89 17.48 10.58
CA GLN A 136 1.58 17.31 11.20
C GLN A 136 1.58 17.30 12.72
N VAL A 137 2.66 16.85 13.39
CA VAL A 137 2.77 17.00 14.85
C VAL A 137 2.76 18.48 15.20
N GLN A 138 3.68 19.23 14.57
CA GLN A 138 3.81 20.65 14.82
C GLN A 138 2.51 21.40 14.52
N PHE A 139 1.84 21.04 13.42
CA PHE A 139 0.56 21.66 13.06
C PHE A 139 -0.53 21.43 14.13
N VAL A 140 -0.59 20.25 14.75
CA VAL A 140 -1.53 19.97 15.85
C VAL A 140 -1.23 20.84 17.07
N ASP A 141 0.06 21.02 17.39
CA ASP A 141 0.50 21.84 18.52
C ASP A 141 0.20 23.33 18.29
N ASP A 142 0.54 23.85 17.11
CA ASP A 142 0.22 25.22 16.73
C ASP A 142 -1.30 25.46 16.77
N LEU A 143 -2.08 24.52 16.22
CA LEU A 143 -3.53 24.59 16.26
C LEU A 143 -4.07 24.57 17.70
N GLN A 144 -3.40 23.87 18.63
CA GLN A 144 -3.78 23.88 20.05
C GLN A 144 -3.76 25.28 20.64
N ILE A 145 -2.66 25.99 20.38
CA ILE A 145 -2.41 27.33 20.92
C ILE A 145 -3.45 28.29 20.34
N VAL A 146 -3.68 28.22 19.03
CA VAL A 146 -4.69 29.05 18.36
C VAL A 146 -6.11 28.71 18.82
N THR A 147 -6.45 27.44 19.03
CA THR A 147 -7.75 27.05 19.59
C THR A 147 -7.95 27.64 20.98
N ARG A 148 -6.94 27.58 21.86
CA ARG A 148 -7.01 28.18 23.19
C ARG A 148 -7.17 29.70 23.14
N LEU A 149 -6.41 30.37 22.26
CA LEU A 149 -6.53 31.81 22.05
C LEU A 149 -7.97 32.19 21.68
N ILE A 150 -8.55 31.52 20.69
CA ILE A 150 -9.88 31.85 20.19
C ILE A 150 -10.97 31.52 21.21
N ILE A 151 -10.87 30.41 21.93
CA ILE A 151 -11.77 30.11 23.05
C ILE A 151 -11.64 31.20 24.13
N GLY A 152 -10.43 31.64 24.46
CA GLY A 152 -10.20 32.71 25.43
C GLY A 152 -10.84 34.04 25.02
N ILE A 153 -10.75 34.40 23.73
CA ILE A 153 -11.41 35.59 23.15
C ILE A 153 -12.92 35.49 23.28
N VAL A 154 -13.51 34.32 22.99
CA VAL A 154 -14.96 34.10 23.09
C VAL A 154 -15.44 34.10 24.53
N ALA A 155 -14.72 33.41 25.42
CA ALA A 155 -15.04 33.38 26.85
C ALA A 155 -14.93 34.78 27.48
N SER A 156 -14.02 35.62 26.97
CA SER A 156 -13.78 36.98 27.45
C SER A 156 -14.58 38.03 26.68
N TYR A 157 -15.59 37.65 25.88
CA TYR A 157 -16.32 38.58 25.01
C TYR A 157 -16.91 39.78 25.77
N GLY A 158 -17.43 39.55 26.98
CA GLY A 158 -17.95 40.62 27.84
C GLY A 158 -16.90 41.63 28.28
N ALA A 159 -15.69 41.18 28.60
CA ALA A 159 -14.56 42.04 28.92
C ALA A 159 -14.00 42.74 27.67
N MET A 160 -13.96 42.04 26.53
CA MET A 160 -13.53 42.60 25.25
C MET A 160 -14.42 43.73 24.76
N ASN A 161 -15.73 43.65 25.03
CA ASN A 161 -16.65 44.72 24.68
C ASN A 161 -16.40 46.01 25.49
N GLN A 162 -15.76 45.90 26.66
CA GLN A 162 -15.37 47.03 27.51
C GLN A 162 -13.99 47.61 27.14
N MET A 163 -13.18 46.89 26.36
CA MET A 163 -11.90 47.39 25.84
C MET A 163 -12.09 48.53 24.84
N GLU A 164 -11.08 49.39 24.72
CA GLU A 164 -11.05 50.40 23.67
C GLU A 164 -11.12 49.74 22.28
N LYS A 165 -11.74 50.42 21.32
CA LYS A 165 -11.92 49.90 19.95
C LYS A 165 -10.57 49.58 19.28
N SER A 166 -9.54 50.37 19.56
CA SER A 166 -8.18 50.19 19.04
C SER A 166 -7.53 48.91 19.60
N GLU A 167 -7.56 48.70 20.91
CA GLU A 167 -7.02 47.52 21.58
C GLU A 167 -7.74 46.23 21.17
N ARG A 168 -9.08 46.27 21.12
CA ARG A 168 -9.89 45.14 20.64
C ARG A 168 -9.52 44.75 19.22
N LYS A 169 -9.30 45.74 18.36
CA LYS A 169 -8.87 45.51 16.98
C LYS A 169 -7.50 44.85 16.92
N ILE A 170 -6.53 45.30 17.72
CA ILE A 170 -5.20 44.68 17.80
C ILE A 170 -5.30 43.19 18.17
N LEU A 171 -6.08 42.86 19.20
CA LEU A 171 -6.27 41.47 19.63
C LEU A 171 -6.91 40.59 18.54
N LEU A 172 -7.95 41.10 17.88
CA LEU A 172 -8.64 40.37 16.82
C LEU A 172 -7.79 40.23 15.54
N ASP A 173 -7.01 41.25 15.20
CA ASP A 173 -6.06 41.20 14.08
C ASP A 173 -4.91 40.23 14.37
N TYR A 174 -4.43 40.15 15.62
CA TYR A 174 -3.46 39.14 16.06
C TYR A 174 -4.03 37.73 15.91
N ALA A 175 -5.24 37.48 16.43
CA ALA A 175 -5.89 36.16 16.29
C ALA A 175 -6.11 35.77 14.81
N LEU A 176 -6.48 36.72 13.96
CA LEU A 176 -6.58 36.49 12.52
C LEU A 176 -5.20 36.18 11.90
N GLY A 177 -4.14 36.84 12.36
CA GLY A 177 -2.75 36.57 11.96
C GLY A 177 -2.35 35.13 12.27
N GLU A 178 -2.62 34.67 13.49
CA GLU A 178 -2.34 33.29 13.92
C GLU A 178 -3.05 32.24 13.06
N VAL A 179 -4.34 32.45 12.76
CA VAL A 179 -5.08 31.51 11.89
C VAL A 179 -4.58 31.57 10.44
N LYS A 180 -4.16 32.74 9.94
CA LYS A 180 -3.52 32.86 8.62
C LYS A 180 -2.19 32.11 8.57
N THR A 181 -1.39 32.14 9.63
CA THR A 181 -0.15 31.37 9.74
C THR A 181 -0.43 29.87 9.64
N LEU A 182 -1.43 29.37 10.37
CA LEU A 182 -1.88 27.98 10.22
C LEU A 182 -2.33 27.64 8.79
N SER A 183 -3.11 28.51 8.15
CA SER A 183 -3.55 28.34 6.75
C SER A 183 -2.37 28.23 5.77
N ARG A 184 -1.34 29.07 5.95
CA ARG A 184 -0.09 29.01 5.17
C ARG A 184 0.67 27.71 5.43
N ASN A 185 0.86 27.31 6.69
CA ASN A 185 1.54 26.08 7.05
C ASN A 185 0.85 24.84 6.45
N SER A 186 -0.49 24.82 6.48
CA SER A 186 -1.31 23.78 5.85
C SER A 186 -1.10 23.73 4.32
N THR A 187 -1.03 24.90 3.67
CA THR A 187 -0.74 24.99 2.23
C THR A 187 0.67 24.50 1.89
N HIS A 188 1.67 24.91 2.66
CA HIS A 188 3.06 24.47 2.46
C HIS A 188 3.20 22.95 2.60
N MET A 189 2.51 22.36 3.57
CA MET A 189 2.47 20.92 3.76
C MET A 189 1.88 20.18 2.54
N LEU A 190 0.76 20.67 1.99
CA LEU A 190 0.16 20.11 0.78
C LEU A 190 1.11 20.19 -0.43
N LEU A 191 1.78 21.33 -0.62
CA LEU A 191 2.74 21.50 -1.71
C LEU A 191 3.93 20.55 -1.57
N LYS A 192 4.43 20.33 -0.34
CA LYS A 192 5.51 19.38 -0.06
C LYS A 192 5.10 17.95 -0.44
N ILE A 193 3.89 17.52 -0.11
CA ILE A 193 3.36 16.20 -0.50
C ILE A 193 3.32 16.08 -2.03
N ARG A 194 2.79 17.08 -2.71
CA ARG A 194 2.68 17.07 -4.18
C ARG A 194 4.04 17.01 -4.86
N ASP A 195 5.04 17.74 -4.34
CA ASP A 195 6.41 17.68 -4.85
C ASP A 195 7.03 16.29 -4.66
N ILE A 196 6.87 15.67 -3.47
CA ILE A 196 7.34 14.31 -3.21
C ILE A 196 6.66 13.31 -4.17
N LYS A 197 5.35 13.39 -4.33
CA LYS A 197 4.59 12.56 -5.27
C LYS A 197 5.09 12.74 -6.71
N ALA A 198 5.30 13.98 -7.14
CA ALA A 198 5.83 14.27 -8.46
C ALA A 198 7.24 13.68 -8.66
N LYS A 199 8.12 13.78 -7.66
CA LYS A 199 9.46 13.15 -7.68
C LYS A 199 9.37 11.63 -7.82
N VAL A 200 8.52 10.98 -7.04
CA VAL A 200 8.30 9.52 -7.12
C VAL A 200 7.78 9.12 -8.51
N LEU A 201 6.80 9.84 -9.05
CA LEU A 201 6.26 9.57 -10.39
C LEU A 201 7.31 9.75 -11.49
N ARG A 202 8.16 10.79 -11.40
CA ARG A 202 9.27 10.98 -12.34
C ARG A 202 10.25 9.82 -12.30
N ASN A 203 10.65 9.37 -11.11
CA ASN A 203 11.57 8.24 -10.95
C ASN A 203 10.96 6.94 -11.51
N LYS A 204 9.67 6.69 -11.26
CA LYS A 204 8.95 5.54 -11.82
C LYS A 204 8.94 5.56 -13.36
N ARG A 205 8.66 6.71 -13.97
CA ARG A 205 8.67 6.87 -15.43
C ARG A 205 10.06 6.66 -16.02
N ALA A 206 11.11 7.19 -15.38
CA ALA A 206 12.49 6.98 -15.81
C ALA A 206 12.87 5.49 -15.77
N PHE A 207 12.52 4.79 -14.69
CA PHE A 207 12.75 3.36 -14.58
C PHE A 207 12.01 2.56 -15.67
N GLN A 208 10.73 2.88 -15.90
CA GLN A 208 9.94 2.25 -16.97
C GLN A 208 10.57 2.47 -18.35
N TYR A 209 11.07 3.67 -18.63
CA TYR A 209 11.76 3.97 -19.88
C TYR A 209 12.98 3.05 -20.10
N TYR A 210 13.82 2.87 -19.07
CA TYR A 210 14.97 1.98 -19.16
C TYR A 210 14.55 0.52 -19.38
N VAL A 211 13.56 0.02 -18.64
CA VAL A 211 13.05 -1.34 -18.81
C VAL A 211 12.46 -1.57 -20.21
N SER A 212 11.68 -0.62 -20.73
CA SER A 212 11.12 -0.71 -22.08
C SER A 212 12.20 -0.70 -23.15
N ARG A 213 13.24 0.11 -22.97
CA ARG A 213 14.39 0.15 -23.87
C ARG A 213 15.17 -1.16 -23.86
N ASP A 214 15.43 -1.71 -22.67
CA ASP A 214 16.11 -2.99 -22.54
C ASP A 214 15.30 -4.12 -23.18
N LYS A 215 13.98 -4.13 -22.99
CA LYS A 215 13.09 -5.09 -23.66
C LYS A 215 13.20 -4.99 -25.18
N GLN A 216 13.19 -3.78 -25.72
CA GLN A 216 13.33 -3.55 -27.16
C GLN A 216 14.70 -4.04 -27.68
N VAL A 217 15.78 -3.81 -26.93
CA VAL A 217 17.12 -4.32 -27.29
C VAL A 217 17.13 -5.85 -27.31
N VAL A 218 16.56 -6.51 -26.30
CA VAL A 218 16.47 -7.97 -26.23
C VAL A 218 15.60 -8.53 -27.36
N GLU A 219 14.46 -7.91 -27.65
CA GLU A 219 13.59 -8.28 -28.78
C GLU A 219 14.33 -8.17 -30.12
N ASN A 220 15.11 -7.10 -30.32
CA ASN A 220 15.92 -6.92 -31.53
C ASN A 220 17.00 -8.00 -31.66
N ILE A 221 17.70 -8.35 -30.56
CA ILE A 221 18.69 -9.44 -30.55
C ILE A 221 18.03 -10.78 -30.88
N MET A 222 16.89 -11.10 -30.26
CA MET A 222 16.15 -12.34 -30.52
C MET A 222 15.66 -12.43 -31.97
N ASN A 223 15.20 -11.32 -32.55
CA ASN A 223 14.77 -11.28 -33.95
C ASN A 223 15.94 -11.45 -34.92
N GLN A 224 17.11 -10.89 -34.60
CA GLN A 224 18.33 -11.12 -35.39
C GLN A 224 18.81 -12.56 -35.30
N ILE A 225 18.76 -13.20 -34.13
CA ILE A 225 19.15 -14.62 -33.97
C ILE A 225 18.19 -15.55 -34.74
N LYS A 226 16.88 -15.27 -34.75
CA LYS A 226 15.90 -16.07 -35.51
C LYS A 226 16.00 -15.92 -37.03
N SER A 227 16.74 -14.92 -37.50
CA SER A 227 16.98 -14.65 -38.92
C SER A 227 18.20 -15.39 -39.47
N PHE A 228 19.02 -16.01 -38.61
CA PHE A 228 20.11 -16.91 -38.98
C PHE A 228 19.63 -18.37 -38.93
#